data_AF-A0A1V1UNV5-F1
#
_entry.id   AF-A0A1V1UNV5-F1
#
_cell.length_a   1.000
_cell.length_b   1.000
_cell.length_c   1.000
_cell.angle_alpha   90.00
_cell.angle_beta   90.00
_cell.angle_gamma   90.00
#
_symmetry.space_group_name_H-M   'P 1'
#
loop_
_entity.id
_entity.type
_entity.pdbx_description
1 polymer ?
#
loop_
_entity_poly.entity_id
_entity_poly.type
_entity_poly.pdbx_seq_one_letter_code
_entity_poly.pdbx_strand_id
1 'polypeptide(L)'
;MRMHLYRDPGAFNGAGISVLNLLPSNGWPVSAVAGGFLLPEAVSRVADAHGLIKASEDGKAGCAAAGLARPPRVLLYAGPSVGYPYWGYYAHALLSIGVPFRCVGPDDILANALDTADLLIMPGGFATWGLDRAERQSGIDARVRRFLAGGGGYLGSCGGAFYTADGRPGWLGAFATTPRFTQEYLLAGAGMISIAMEDTPLAAGLPCALEMPYYHGPVYDDPHGGETIAARFRSLIAPSKLFIDNPLDPQRFETLNKRPAVLARARFEGKGRLVVFSPHPEMGEHFRRGVLMEDYVRRYLPIRGAGVIENTLDFLCADDAAGFRLIHNAIHWSCPEGARGQHAAPSVQSLQIQDMHRTVAKGIARLREIAASEAAGMRDIGSWLADRLDREWEALTAGLDALSTAPLVGPGTGDIPAILTRAMADANAWWDGPGTASILLGEASVMAETPIRIVSAALRCTRIDTQIGEVPHG
;
A
#
# COMPACT_ATOMS: atom_id res chain seq x y z
N MET A 1 -9.69 32.41 -8.99
CA MET A 1 -8.36 31.80 -9.14
C MET A 1 -8.24 31.16 -10.53
N ARG A 2 -7.17 31.43 -11.29
CA ARG A 2 -6.95 30.78 -12.60
C ARG A 2 -6.62 29.30 -12.38
N MET A 3 -7.20 28.43 -13.22
CA MET A 3 -6.97 26.98 -13.17
C MET A 3 -6.21 26.52 -14.41
N HIS A 4 -5.37 25.50 -14.27
CA HIS A 4 -4.65 24.84 -15.34
C HIS A 4 -4.92 23.35 -15.33
N LEU A 5 -4.98 22.75 -16.53
CA LEU A 5 -5.10 21.31 -16.69
C LEU A 5 -3.71 20.66 -16.59
N TYR A 6 -3.59 19.70 -15.68
CA TYR A 6 -2.42 18.84 -15.51
C TYR A 6 -2.76 17.40 -15.85
N ARG A 7 -1.81 16.69 -16.44
CA ARG A 7 -1.85 15.26 -16.66
C ARG A 7 -0.91 14.58 -15.68
N ASP A 8 -1.34 13.44 -15.20
CA ASP A 8 -0.48 12.52 -14.50
C ASP A 8 0.01 11.45 -15.51
N PRO A 9 1.32 11.18 -15.59
CA PRO A 9 1.90 10.17 -16.49
C PRO A 9 1.45 8.72 -16.19
N GLY A 10 0.82 8.45 -15.04
CA GLY A 10 0.18 7.17 -14.73
C GLY A 10 0.90 6.37 -13.66
N ALA A 11 0.97 5.04 -13.85
CA ALA A 11 1.72 4.15 -12.96
C ALA A 11 3.19 4.60 -12.80
N PHE A 12 3.77 4.35 -11.62
CA PHE A 12 5.13 4.77 -11.26
C PHE A 12 5.34 6.30 -11.17
N ASN A 13 4.30 7.06 -10.82
CA ASN A 13 4.38 8.49 -10.51
C ASN A 13 3.80 8.86 -9.13
N GLY A 14 4.30 8.23 -8.08
CA GLY A 14 3.87 8.41 -6.69
C GLY A 14 4.02 9.86 -6.23
N ALA A 15 5.09 10.56 -6.63
CA ALA A 15 5.31 11.96 -6.28
C ALA A 15 4.22 12.90 -6.83
N GLY A 16 3.84 12.73 -8.10
CA GLY A 16 2.75 13.52 -8.69
C GLY A 16 1.41 13.22 -8.03
N ILE A 17 1.14 11.96 -7.69
CA ILE A 17 -0.06 11.56 -6.94
C ILE A 17 -0.04 12.15 -5.52
N SER A 18 1.12 12.19 -4.85
CA SER A 18 1.27 12.83 -3.54
C SER A 18 0.87 14.31 -3.59
N VAL A 19 1.28 15.05 -4.63
CA VAL A 19 0.83 16.44 -4.82
C VAL A 19 -0.69 16.52 -4.90
N LEU A 20 -1.31 15.66 -5.72
CA LEU A 20 -2.77 15.65 -5.88
C LEU A 20 -3.52 15.38 -4.57
N ASN A 21 -2.97 14.55 -3.69
CA ASN A 21 -3.60 14.21 -2.40
C ASN A 21 -3.29 15.20 -1.28
N LEU A 22 -2.14 15.88 -1.32
CA LEU A 22 -1.74 16.85 -0.29
C LEU A 22 -2.30 18.25 -0.55
N LEU A 23 -2.58 18.62 -1.80
CA LEU A 23 -3.17 19.92 -2.14
C LEU A 23 -4.51 20.19 -1.42
N PRO A 24 -5.51 19.29 -1.44
CA PRO A 24 -6.78 19.51 -0.73
C PRO A 24 -6.61 19.69 0.77
N SER A 25 -5.66 18.99 1.39
CA SER A 25 -5.36 19.12 2.82
C SER A 25 -4.86 20.52 3.18
N ASN A 26 -4.17 21.18 2.25
CA ASN A 26 -3.68 22.55 2.37
C ASN A 26 -4.65 23.60 1.79
N GLY A 27 -5.93 23.24 1.60
CA GLY A 27 -6.96 24.17 1.13
C GLY A 27 -6.88 24.50 -0.37
N TRP A 28 -6.03 23.81 -1.14
CA TRP A 28 -5.97 23.98 -2.59
C TRP A 28 -6.94 23.00 -3.28
N PRO A 29 -7.92 23.50 -4.06
CA PRO A 29 -8.88 22.62 -4.71
C PRO A 29 -8.22 21.81 -5.82
N VAL A 30 -8.56 20.52 -5.90
CA VAL A 30 -8.18 19.62 -6.99
C VAL A 30 -9.46 19.08 -7.61
N SER A 31 -9.61 19.17 -8.93
CA SER A 31 -10.77 18.61 -9.62
C SER A 31 -10.32 17.64 -10.70
N ALA A 32 -10.68 16.37 -10.56
CA ALA A 32 -10.50 15.38 -11.61
C ALA A 32 -11.42 15.70 -12.79
N VAL A 33 -10.88 15.72 -14.00
CA VAL A 33 -11.64 15.97 -15.24
C VAL A 33 -11.25 14.96 -16.30
N ALA A 34 -12.02 14.90 -17.40
CA ALA A 34 -11.64 14.09 -18.54
C ALA A 34 -10.22 14.48 -19.01
N GLY A 35 -9.29 13.53 -18.94
CA GLY A 35 -7.91 13.72 -19.40
C GLY A 35 -6.96 14.38 -18.40
N GLY A 36 -7.31 14.58 -17.13
CA GLY A 36 -6.37 15.06 -16.12
C GLY A 36 -7.00 15.66 -14.84
N PHE A 37 -6.29 16.63 -14.26
CA PHE A 37 -6.64 17.33 -13.03
C PHE A 37 -6.57 18.83 -13.24
N LEU A 38 -7.62 19.56 -12.85
CA LEU A 38 -7.59 21.02 -12.79
C LEU A 38 -6.96 21.43 -11.46
N LEU A 39 -5.82 22.12 -11.54
CA LEU A 39 -5.09 22.67 -10.41
C LEU A 39 -5.02 24.19 -10.50
N PRO A 40 -5.01 24.90 -9.37
CA PRO A 40 -4.83 26.34 -9.39
C PRO A 40 -3.45 26.78 -9.89
N GLU A 41 -3.37 27.94 -10.54
CA GLU A 41 -2.10 28.47 -11.07
C GLU A 41 -1.02 28.63 -9.99
N ALA A 42 -1.40 29.05 -8.77
CA ALA A 42 -0.47 29.29 -7.67
C ALA A 42 0.36 28.06 -7.28
N VAL A 43 -0.18 26.85 -7.47
CA VAL A 43 0.50 25.59 -7.12
C VAL A 43 1.22 24.94 -8.32
N SER A 44 1.26 25.61 -9.47
CA SER A 44 1.87 25.07 -10.70
C SER A 44 3.33 24.66 -10.52
N ARG A 45 4.13 25.49 -9.82
CA ARG A 45 5.54 25.19 -9.58
C ARG A 45 5.73 23.89 -8.80
N VAL A 46 4.85 23.63 -7.82
CA VAL A 46 4.89 22.38 -7.04
C VAL A 46 4.47 21.20 -7.92
N ALA A 47 3.39 21.34 -8.69
CA ALA A 47 2.93 20.31 -9.62
C ALA A 47 4.03 19.91 -10.63
N ASP A 48 4.65 20.90 -11.28
CA ASP A 48 5.72 20.69 -12.27
C ASP A 48 6.95 20.01 -11.63
N ALA A 49 7.34 20.44 -10.42
CA ALA A 49 8.51 19.90 -9.72
C ALA A 49 8.36 18.42 -9.33
N HIS A 50 7.13 17.91 -9.23
CA HIS A 50 6.82 16.54 -8.81
C HIS A 50 6.19 15.70 -9.93
N GLY A 51 6.45 16.06 -11.19
CA GLY A 51 6.16 15.17 -12.32
C GLY A 51 4.73 15.20 -12.85
N LEU A 52 3.91 16.19 -12.46
CA LEU A 52 2.67 16.48 -13.17
C LEU A 52 2.97 17.29 -14.43
N ILE A 53 2.29 16.97 -15.52
CA ILE A 53 2.55 17.57 -16.84
C ILE A 53 1.44 18.55 -17.18
N LYS A 54 1.75 19.83 -17.26
CA LYS A 54 0.79 20.85 -17.72
C LYS A 54 0.36 20.56 -19.17
N ALA A 55 -0.94 20.42 -19.41
CA ALA A 55 -1.47 20.22 -20.75
C ALA A 55 -1.41 21.54 -21.55
N SER A 56 -1.05 21.46 -22.84
CA SER A 56 -1.19 22.60 -23.76
C SER A 56 -2.68 22.94 -23.91
N GLU A 57 -3.03 24.22 -23.79
CA GLU A 57 -4.41 24.74 -23.89
C GLU A 57 -5.03 24.37 -25.25
N ASP A 58 -5.75 23.24 -25.35
CA ASP A 58 -6.67 22.93 -26.46
C ASP A 58 -7.72 21.82 -26.14
N GLY A 59 -7.68 21.24 -24.93
CA GLY A 59 -8.67 20.26 -24.51
C GLY A 59 -9.88 20.92 -23.85
N LYS A 60 -11.02 21.01 -24.55
CA LYS A 60 -12.31 21.28 -23.88
C LYS A 60 -12.52 20.21 -22.80
N ALA A 61 -12.62 20.64 -21.55
CA ALA A 61 -12.90 19.77 -20.41
C ALA A 61 -14.24 19.05 -20.62
N GLY A 62 -14.18 17.75 -20.93
CA GLY A 62 -15.33 16.86 -20.87
C GLY A 62 -15.72 16.56 -19.42
N CYS A 63 -16.94 16.06 -19.21
CA CYS A 63 -17.56 15.80 -17.91
C CYS A 63 -16.58 15.27 -16.85
N ALA A 64 -16.62 15.90 -15.67
CA ALA A 64 -15.78 15.59 -14.52
C ALA A 64 -16.02 14.16 -14.03
N ALA A 65 -14.94 13.43 -13.75
CA ALA A 65 -15.01 12.39 -12.73
C ALA A 65 -15.13 13.12 -11.38
N ALA A 66 -16.03 12.69 -10.49
CA ALA A 66 -16.19 13.32 -9.19
C ALA A 66 -14.87 13.19 -8.39
N GLY A 67 -14.03 14.24 -8.44
CA GLY A 67 -12.89 14.37 -7.55
C GLY A 67 -13.38 14.46 -6.10
N LEU A 68 -12.61 13.93 -5.15
CA LEU A 68 -12.95 14.11 -3.75
C LEU A 68 -12.82 15.60 -3.41
N ALA A 69 -13.92 16.21 -2.95
CA ALA A 69 -13.96 17.63 -2.58
C ALA A 69 -13.07 17.96 -1.36
N ARG A 70 -12.58 16.94 -0.66
CA ARG A 70 -11.70 17.02 0.52
C ARG A 70 -10.83 15.74 0.59
N PRO A 71 -9.68 15.75 1.28
CA PRO A 71 -8.91 14.53 1.47
C PRO A 71 -9.73 13.50 2.26
N PRO A 72 -9.65 12.19 1.92
CA PRO A 72 -10.39 11.15 2.62
C PRO A 72 -9.82 10.89 4.02
N ARG A 73 -10.68 10.67 5.01
CA ARG A 73 -10.26 10.23 6.35
C ARG A 73 -10.05 8.73 6.36
N VAL A 74 -8.80 8.33 6.20
CA VAL A 74 -8.40 6.92 6.09
C VAL A 74 -7.95 6.38 7.45
N LEU A 75 -8.53 5.26 7.85
CA LEU A 75 -8.01 4.43 8.93
C LEU A 75 -7.35 3.19 8.33
N LEU A 76 -6.09 2.96 8.69
CA LEU A 76 -5.36 1.74 8.36
C LEU A 76 -5.41 0.81 9.56
N TYR A 77 -6.00 -0.37 9.40
CA TYR A 77 -6.00 -1.35 10.47
C TYR A 77 -4.60 -1.93 10.69
N ALA A 78 -4.14 -1.86 11.92
CA ALA A 78 -2.88 -2.42 12.39
C ALA A 78 -3.12 -3.07 13.76
N GLY A 79 -4.13 -3.96 13.87
CA GLY A 79 -4.32 -4.76 15.08
C GLY A 79 -3.29 -5.89 15.19
N PRO A 80 -3.11 -6.50 16.38
CA PRO A 80 -2.30 -7.71 16.56
C PRO A 80 -2.57 -8.84 15.55
N SER A 81 -3.81 -9.01 15.06
CA SER A 81 -4.15 -10.01 14.04
C SER A 81 -3.59 -9.69 12.65
N VAL A 82 -3.22 -8.43 12.42
CA VAL A 82 -2.62 -7.90 11.19
C VAL A 82 -1.22 -7.39 11.55
N GLY A 83 -0.33 -8.35 11.83
CA GLY A 83 1.05 -8.08 12.23
C GLY A 83 1.88 -7.43 11.12
N TYR A 84 2.99 -6.83 11.52
CA TYR A 84 4.04 -6.37 10.62
C TYR A 84 4.65 -7.58 9.86
N PRO A 85 4.94 -7.47 8.55
CA PRO A 85 4.98 -6.25 7.73
C PRO A 85 3.69 -5.88 6.99
N TYR A 86 2.57 -6.60 7.14
CA TYR A 86 1.39 -6.40 6.29
C TYR A 86 0.81 -4.98 6.34
N TRP A 87 0.62 -4.43 7.54
CA TRP A 87 0.19 -3.04 7.67
C TRP A 87 1.30 -2.06 7.22
N GLY A 88 2.57 -2.44 7.39
CA GLY A 88 3.73 -1.65 6.96
C GLY A 88 3.80 -1.46 5.45
N TYR A 89 3.44 -2.48 4.67
CA TYR A 89 3.35 -2.36 3.20
C TYR A 89 2.28 -1.37 2.78
N TYR A 90 1.10 -1.40 3.41
CA TYR A 90 0.07 -0.39 3.18
C TYR A 90 0.49 1.00 3.64
N ALA A 91 1.17 1.11 4.79
CA ALA A 91 1.71 2.39 5.26
C ALA A 91 2.69 2.98 4.24
N HIS A 92 3.60 2.16 3.71
CA HIS A 92 4.49 2.56 2.62
C HIS A 92 3.70 3.00 1.38
N ALA A 93 2.73 2.19 0.91
CA ALA A 93 1.93 2.53 -0.26
C ALA A 93 1.20 3.87 -0.11
N LEU A 94 0.51 4.07 1.03
CA LEU A 94 -0.26 5.28 1.33
C LEU A 94 0.62 6.53 1.45
N LEU A 95 1.75 6.44 2.16
CA LEU A 95 2.74 7.51 2.19
C LEU A 95 3.28 7.76 0.79
N SER A 96 3.53 6.73 0.00
CA SER A 96 4.12 6.88 -1.32
C SER A 96 3.23 7.63 -2.32
N ILE A 97 1.92 7.62 -2.10
CA ILE A 97 0.91 8.38 -2.86
C ILE A 97 0.38 9.60 -2.09
N GLY A 98 0.97 9.95 -0.95
CA GLY A 98 0.59 11.13 -0.15
C GLY A 98 -0.82 11.13 0.41
N VAL A 99 -1.40 9.95 0.69
CA VAL A 99 -2.70 9.84 1.35
C VAL A 99 -2.50 9.94 2.86
N PRO A 100 -3.13 10.91 3.55
CA PRO A 100 -3.09 10.98 5.01
C PRO A 100 -3.90 9.84 5.64
N PHE A 101 -3.36 9.19 6.67
CA PHE A 101 -4.05 8.12 7.39
C PHE A 101 -3.68 8.07 8.87
N ARG A 102 -4.44 7.28 9.64
CA ARG A 102 -4.13 6.91 11.02
C ARG A 102 -4.14 5.39 11.16
N CYS A 103 -3.14 4.83 11.82
CA CYS A 103 -3.14 3.42 12.20
C CYS A 103 -4.10 3.20 13.38
N VAL A 104 -4.95 2.18 13.31
CA VAL A 104 -5.90 1.84 14.39
C VAL A 104 -5.83 0.38 14.76
N GLY A 105 -6.02 0.09 16.04
CA GLY A 105 -6.16 -1.26 16.58
C GLY A 105 -7.60 -1.61 16.96
N PRO A 106 -7.80 -2.78 17.60
CA PRO A 106 -9.13 -3.20 18.05
C PRO A 106 -9.74 -2.25 19.10
N ASP A 107 -8.93 -1.75 20.04
CA ASP A 107 -9.38 -0.80 21.07
C ASP A 107 -9.87 0.53 20.47
N ASP A 108 -9.19 1.05 19.43
CA ASP A 108 -9.62 2.25 18.71
C ASP A 108 -11.00 2.04 18.05
N ILE A 109 -11.23 0.87 17.45
CA ILE A 109 -12.51 0.56 16.80
C ILE A 109 -13.63 0.49 17.84
N LEU A 110 -13.38 -0.13 19.00
CA LEU A 110 -14.35 -0.19 20.10
C LEU A 110 -14.61 1.17 20.73
N ALA A 111 -13.60 2.05 20.75
CA ALA A 111 -13.69 3.46 21.10
C ALA A 111 -14.34 4.33 19.99
N ASN A 112 -14.94 3.72 18.97
CA ASN A 112 -15.68 4.37 17.88
C ASN A 112 -14.83 5.21 16.92
N ALA A 113 -13.56 4.86 16.69
CA ALA A 113 -12.71 5.53 15.69
C ALA A 113 -13.38 5.62 14.30
N LEU A 114 -14.17 4.62 13.93
CA LEU A 114 -14.87 4.54 12.63
C LEU A 114 -15.93 5.63 12.44
N ASP A 115 -16.47 6.23 13.50
CA ASP A 115 -17.50 7.28 13.39
C ASP A 115 -16.95 8.54 12.70
N THR A 116 -15.62 8.72 12.74
CA THR A 116 -14.89 9.83 12.12
C THR A 116 -14.05 9.40 10.91
N ALA A 117 -14.31 8.21 10.35
CA ALA A 117 -13.63 7.74 9.16
C ALA A 117 -14.51 7.86 7.92
N ASP A 118 -13.87 7.98 6.76
CA ASP A 118 -14.50 7.81 5.44
C ASP A 118 -14.18 6.42 4.87
N LEU A 119 -12.99 5.89 5.17
CA LEU A 119 -12.47 4.63 4.64
C LEU A 119 -11.75 3.84 5.73
N LEU A 120 -12.04 2.54 5.83
CA LEU A 120 -11.23 1.56 6.55
C LEU A 120 -10.44 0.73 5.54
N ILE A 121 -9.11 0.72 5.69
CA ILE A 121 -8.20 -0.15 4.94
C ILE A 121 -7.80 -1.32 5.83
N MET A 122 -8.00 -2.53 5.33
CA MET A 122 -7.68 -3.78 6.00
C MET A 122 -6.59 -4.53 5.23
N PRO A 123 -5.35 -4.58 5.74
CA PRO A 123 -4.26 -5.30 5.11
C PRO A 123 -4.49 -6.82 5.03
N GLY A 124 -3.54 -7.51 4.40
CA GLY A 124 -3.38 -8.95 4.58
C GLY A 124 -3.10 -9.32 6.05
N GLY A 125 -3.31 -10.58 6.42
CA GLY A 125 -3.19 -11.03 7.81
C GLY A 125 -4.45 -11.77 8.29
N PHE A 126 -4.51 -12.12 9.57
CA PHE A 126 -5.42 -13.15 10.06
C PHE A 126 -6.81 -12.63 10.49
N ALA A 127 -7.57 -12.02 9.58
CA ALA A 127 -9.01 -11.80 9.75
C ALA A 127 -9.87 -13.00 9.28
N THR A 128 -9.29 -14.20 9.17
CA THR A 128 -9.95 -15.40 8.64
C THR A 128 -11.15 -15.86 9.48
N TRP A 129 -11.30 -15.38 10.72
CA TRP A 129 -12.38 -15.78 11.63
C TRP A 129 -13.26 -14.62 12.12
N GLY A 130 -13.20 -13.48 11.43
CA GLY A 130 -13.71 -12.22 11.95
C GLY A 130 -12.71 -11.56 12.90
N LEU A 131 -12.81 -10.24 13.05
CA LEU A 131 -11.89 -9.47 13.88
C LEU A 131 -12.11 -9.77 15.36
N ASP A 132 -13.36 -10.03 15.77
CA ASP A 132 -13.66 -10.33 17.18
C ASP A 132 -12.85 -11.52 17.69
N ARG A 133 -12.81 -12.58 16.89
CA ARG A 133 -12.09 -13.81 17.23
C ARG A 133 -10.58 -13.67 17.03
N ALA A 134 -10.16 -12.97 15.98
CA ALA A 134 -8.76 -12.76 15.68
C ALA A 134 -8.06 -11.95 16.78
N GLU A 135 -8.75 -10.93 17.29
CA GLU A 135 -8.26 -10.03 18.33
C GLU A 135 -8.62 -10.48 19.75
N ARG A 136 -9.44 -11.53 19.88
CA ARG A 136 -9.95 -12.04 21.16
C ARG A 136 -10.71 -10.96 21.96
N GLN A 137 -11.44 -10.11 21.25
CA GLN A 137 -12.18 -8.99 21.83
C GLN A 137 -13.50 -8.80 21.08
N SER A 138 -14.64 -8.79 21.78
CA SER A 138 -15.95 -8.75 21.12
C SER A 138 -16.41 -7.34 20.73
N GLY A 139 -17.19 -7.26 19.65
CA GLY A 139 -17.88 -6.03 19.21
C GLY A 139 -17.19 -5.27 18.07
N ILE A 140 -15.99 -5.66 17.67
CA ILE A 140 -15.24 -5.07 16.54
C ILE A 140 -16.01 -5.31 15.23
N ASP A 141 -16.44 -6.55 14.98
CA ASP A 141 -17.17 -6.93 13.77
C ASP A 141 -18.48 -6.13 13.63
N ALA A 142 -19.21 -5.96 14.74
CA ALA A 142 -20.43 -5.17 14.78
C ALA A 142 -20.18 -3.68 14.48
N ARG A 143 -19.06 -3.13 14.93
CA ARG A 143 -18.65 -1.74 14.65
C ARG A 143 -18.31 -1.56 13.17
N VAL A 144 -17.58 -2.50 12.56
CA VAL A 144 -17.26 -2.44 11.13
C VAL A 144 -18.53 -2.54 10.29
N ARG A 145 -19.45 -3.47 10.57
CA ARG A 145 -20.75 -3.54 9.86
C ARG A 145 -21.53 -2.24 9.97
N ARG A 146 -21.66 -1.67 11.17
CA ARG A 146 -22.35 -0.39 11.37
C ARG A 146 -21.73 0.74 10.53
N PHE A 147 -20.41 0.80 10.49
CA PHE A 147 -19.68 1.78 9.70
C PHE A 147 -20.00 1.67 8.20
N LEU A 148 -19.99 0.45 7.65
CA LEU A 148 -20.32 0.17 6.25
C LEU A 148 -21.79 0.42 5.93
N ALA A 149 -22.72 -0.04 6.79
CA ALA A 149 -24.15 0.20 6.64
C ALA A 149 -24.48 1.70 6.64
N GLY A 150 -23.73 2.51 7.41
CA GLY A 150 -23.84 3.97 7.39
C GLY A 150 -23.33 4.62 6.09
N GLY A 151 -22.68 3.88 5.19
CA GLY A 151 -22.01 4.40 3.97
C GLY A 151 -20.50 4.59 4.06
N GLY A 152 -19.82 3.83 4.94
CA GLY A 152 -18.37 3.85 5.02
C GLY A 152 -17.74 3.11 3.84
N GLY A 153 -16.55 3.54 3.43
CA GLY A 153 -15.73 2.85 2.44
C GLY A 153 -14.90 1.74 3.07
N TYR A 154 -14.61 0.69 2.29
CA TYR A 154 -13.69 -0.38 2.67
C TYR A 154 -12.69 -0.67 1.55
N LEU A 155 -11.45 -0.93 1.94
CA LEU A 155 -10.41 -1.49 1.08
C LEU A 155 -9.80 -2.71 1.77
N GLY A 156 -9.65 -3.83 1.08
CA GLY A 156 -9.02 -5.02 1.68
C GLY A 156 -8.13 -5.80 0.73
N SER A 157 -6.95 -6.23 1.18
CA SER A 157 -6.10 -7.19 0.47
C SER A 157 -6.06 -8.54 1.19
N CYS A 158 -6.06 -9.65 0.45
CA CYS A 158 -5.89 -11.02 0.99
C CYS A 158 -6.77 -11.31 2.22
N GLY A 159 -6.23 -11.32 3.44
CA GLY A 159 -6.98 -11.53 4.68
C GLY A 159 -8.08 -10.49 4.91
N GLY A 160 -7.80 -9.22 4.64
CA GLY A 160 -8.80 -8.17 4.64
C GLY A 160 -9.85 -8.35 3.54
N ALA A 161 -9.51 -8.98 2.42
CA ALA A 161 -10.48 -9.36 1.41
C ALA A 161 -11.34 -10.57 1.85
N PHE A 162 -10.75 -11.59 2.48
CA PHE A 162 -11.50 -12.71 3.07
C PHE A 162 -12.48 -12.25 4.14
N TYR A 163 -12.13 -11.23 4.94
CA TYR A 163 -13.05 -10.70 5.95
C TYR A 163 -14.37 -10.21 5.34
N THR A 164 -14.35 -9.78 4.06
CA THR A 164 -15.54 -9.37 3.33
C THR A 164 -16.31 -10.53 2.69
N ALA A 165 -15.77 -11.75 2.67
CA ALA A 165 -16.36 -12.87 1.97
C ALA A 165 -17.61 -13.45 2.69
N ASP A 166 -18.35 -14.32 2.01
CA ASP A 166 -19.47 -15.07 2.55
C ASP A 166 -19.07 -16.39 3.22
N GLY A 167 -20.03 -17.03 3.90
CA GLY A 167 -19.90 -18.42 4.34
C GLY A 167 -19.36 -18.65 5.74
N ARG A 168 -19.07 -17.62 6.55
CA ARG A 168 -18.56 -17.80 7.93
C ARG A 168 -19.09 -16.79 8.97
N PRO A 169 -19.26 -17.22 10.23
CA PRO A 169 -19.53 -16.31 11.33
C PRO A 169 -18.42 -15.26 11.46
N GLY A 170 -18.81 -14.00 11.68
CA GLY A 170 -17.89 -12.86 11.80
C GLY A 170 -17.55 -12.17 10.47
N TRP A 171 -17.58 -12.88 9.33
CA TRP A 171 -17.32 -12.29 8.01
C TRP A 171 -18.50 -11.50 7.47
N LEU A 172 -18.22 -10.46 6.70
CA LEU A 172 -19.21 -9.48 6.29
C LEU A 172 -20.25 -10.03 5.30
N GLY A 173 -19.90 -10.99 4.44
CA GLY A 173 -20.84 -11.58 3.48
C GLY A 173 -21.08 -10.72 2.23
N ALA A 174 -20.07 -9.97 1.80
CA ALA A 174 -20.13 -9.06 0.66
C ALA A 174 -19.75 -9.72 -0.68
N PHE A 175 -18.96 -10.79 -0.69
CA PHE A 175 -18.49 -11.44 -1.91
C PHE A 175 -18.48 -12.97 -1.79
N ALA A 176 -18.84 -13.66 -2.86
CA ALA A 176 -18.67 -15.11 -2.96
C ALA A 176 -17.21 -15.44 -3.32
N THR A 177 -16.56 -16.27 -2.49
CA THR A 177 -15.15 -16.64 -2.67
C THR A 177 -14.92 -18.12 -2.51
N THR A 178 -13.95 -18.63 -3.26
CA THR A 178 -13.30 -19.91 -3.04
C THR A 178 -11.85 -19.69 -2.58
N PRO A 179 -11.36 -20.44 -1.58
CA PRO A 179 -12.12 -21.38 -0.77
C PRO A 179 -13.04 -20.68 0.22
N ARG A 180 -14.20 -21.30 0.49
CA ARG A 180 -15.14 -20.85 1.52
C ARG A 180 -14.62 -21.12 2.92
N PHE A 181 -13.61 -22.01 3.04
CA PHE A 181 -13.03 -22.41 4.31
C PHE A 181 -11.55 -21.99 4.50
N THR A 182 -11.20 -21.66 5.74
CA THR A 182 -10.00 -20.90 6.16
C THR A 182 -8.74 -21.73 6.31
N GLN A 183 -8.75 -23.03 6.12
CA GLN A 183 -7.49 -23.79 6.02
C GLN A 183 -7.14 -24.04 4.55
N GLU A 184 -8.15 -24.02 3.70
CA GLU A 184 -8.03 -24.25 2.27
C GLU A 184 -7.44 -23.04 1.54
N TYR A 185 -7.40 -21.82 2.13
CA TYR A 185 -6.84 -20.65 1.43
C TYR A 185 -5.36 -20.86 1.07
N LEU A 186 -4.62 -21.61 1.90
CA LEU A 186 -3.26 -22.02 1.60
C LEU A 186 -3.18 -22.92 0.36
N LEU A 187 -4.25 -23.56 -0.12
CA LEU A 187 -4.19 -24.39 -1.33
C LEU A 187 -3.82 -23.60 -2.58
N ALA A 188 -4.04 -22.28 -2.60
CA ALA A 188 -3.73 -21.46 -3.75
C ALA A 188 -2.23 -21.18 -3.91
N GLY A 189 -1.44 -21.13 -2.83
CA GLY A 189 -0.01 -20.84 -2.90
C GLY A 189 0.35 -19.34 -3.04
N ALA A 190 1.63 -19.04 -3.22
CA ALA A 190 2.19 -17.70 -3.32
C ALA A 190 3.13 -17.51 -4.52
N GLY A 191 3.10 -16.33 -5.14
CA GLY A 191 3.93 -16.02 -6.31
C GLY A 191 3.75 -14.60 -6.84
N MET A 192 4.59 -14.22 -7.79
CA MET A 192 4.36 -13.06 -8.64
C MET A 192 3.41 -13.44 -9.76
N ILE A 193 2.35 -12.67 -9.93
CA ILE A 193 1.35 -12.87 -10.98
C ILE A 193 1.25 -11.61 -11.85
N SER A 194 0.59 -11.74 -13.00
CA SER A 194 -0.03 -10.61 -13.67
C SER A 194 -1.56 -10.68 -13.58
N ILE A 195 -2.18 -9.51 -13.45
CA ILE A 195 -3.63 -9.33 -13.61
C ILE A 195 -3.91 -8.50 -14.86
N ALA A 196 -5.02 -8.78 -15.53
CA ALA A 196 -5.54 -7.96 -16.62
C ALA A 196 -6.59 -7.00 -16.06
N MET A 197 -6.44 -5.71 -16.34
CA MET A 197 -7.38 -4.66 -15.91
C MET A 197 -8.59 -4.61 -16.83
N GLU A 198 -9.78 -4.48 -16.24
CA GLU A 198 -11.02 -4.18 -16.94
C GLU A 198 -11.17 -2.65 -17.12
N ASP A 199 -11.86 -2.21 -18.17
CA ASP A 199 -12.11 -0.78 -18.43
C ASP A 199 -13.12 -0.21 -17.42
N THR A 200 -12.60 0.13 -16.24
CA THR A 200 -13.34 0.65 -15.10
C THR A 200 -12.60 1.87 -14.53
N PRO A 201 -13.25 2.70 -13.70
CA PRO A 201 -12.56 3.81 -13.03
C PRO A 201 -11.33 3.38 -12.21
N LEU A 202 -11.27 2.11 -11.77
CA LEU A 202 -10.12 1.56 -11.05
C LEU A 202 -8.88 1.39 -11.94
N ALA A 203 -9.04 1.29 -13.26
CA ALA A 203 -7.95 1.17 -14.24
C ALA A 203 -7.35 2.54 -14.66
N ALA A 204 -7.86 3.66 -14.15
CA ALA A 204 -7.44 4.99 -14.59
C ALA A 204 -5.94 5.23 -14.38
N GLY A 205 -5.19 5.47 -15.47
CA GLY A 205 -3.74 5.70 -15.46
C GLY A 205 -2.89 4.43 -15.24
N LEU A 206 -3.51 3.25 -15.29
CA LEU A 206 -2.80 1.97 -15.21
C LEU A 206 -2.64 1.35 -16.60
N PRO A 207 -1.57 0.58 -16.84
CA PRO A 207 -1.50 -0.29 -18.02
C PRO A 207 -2.59 -1.37 -17.98
N CYS A 208 -2.87 -1.97 -19.15
CA CYS A 208 -3.88 -3.03 -19.27
C CYS A 208 -3.54 -4.32 -18.51
N ALA A 209 -2.29 -4.47 -18.05
CA ALA A 209 -1.90 -5.53 -17.14
C ALA A 209 -0.88 -5.05 -16.12
N LEU A 210 -0.98 -5.59 -14.90
CA LEU A 210 -0.15 -5.24 -13.76
C LEU A 210 0.48 -6.49 -13.19
N GLU A 211 1.76 -6.40 -12.84
CA GLU A 211 2.43 -7.43 -12.05
C GLU A 211 2.37 -7.07 -10.56
N MET A 212 2.07 -8.06 -9.72
CA MET A 212 2.03 -7.86 -8.27
C MET A 212 2.14 -9.18 -7.51
N PRO A 213 2.54 -9.15 -6.23
CA PRO A 213 2.55 -10.33 -5.38
C PRO A 213 1.14 -10.88 -5.14
N TYR A 214 1.01 -12.19 -5.14
CA TYR A 214 -0.17 -12.92 -4.73
C TYR A 214 0.21 -13.89 -3.61
N TYR A 215 -0.50 -13.81 -2.48
CA TYR A 215 -0.25 -14.63 -1.30
C TYR A 215 -1.56 -15.17 -0.76
N HIS A 216 -1.97 -16.32 -1.28
CA HIS A 216 -3.12 -17.06 -0.80
C HIS A 216 -4.44 -16.27 -0.74
N GLY A 217 -4.56 -15.21 -1.55
CA GLY A 217 -5.74 -14.35 -1.56
C GLY A 217 -7.00 -15.06 -2.04
N PRO A 218 -8.19 -14.54 -1.72
CA PRO A 218 -9.46 -15.15 -2.12
C PRO A 218 -9.58 -15.26 -3.63
N VAL A 219 -10.02 -16.40 -4.13
CA VAL A 219 -10.35 -16.58 -5.54
C VAL A 219 -11.85 -16.36 -5.70
N TYR A 220 -12.25 -15.26 -6.33
CA TYR A 220 -13.66 -14.90 -6.40
C TYR A 220 -14.42 -15.77 -7.40
N ASP A 221 -15.66 -16.10 -7.06
CA ASP A 221 -16.64 -16.63 -8.03
C ASP A 221 -17.03 -15.49 -8.99
N ASP A 222 -17.45 -15.82 -10.22
CA ASP A 222 -17.95 -14.77 -11.12
C ASP A 222 -19.20 -14.13 -10.48
N PRO A 223 -19.29 -12.79 -10.46
CA PRO A 223 -20.39 -12.10 -9.80
C PRO A 223 -21.77 -12.49 -10.33
N HIS A 224 -22.74 -12.57 -9.42
CA HIS A 224 -24.14 -12.83 -9.76
C HIS A 224 -25.02 -11.57 -9.72
N GLY A 225 -24.45 -10.39 -9.41
CA GLY A 225 -25.10 -9.09 -9.62
C GLY A 225 -24.78 -8.06 -8.53
N GLY A 226 -24.41 -6.84 -8.96
CA GLY A 226 -24.11 -5.70 -8.07
C GLY A 226 -22.63 -5.49 -7.75
N GLU A 227 -21.78 -6.45 -8.11
CA GLU A 227 -20.33 -6.32 -8.11
C GLU A 227 -19.79 -5.94 -9.50
N THR A 228 -18.68 -5.20 -9.52
CA THR A 228 -17.90 -4.87 -10.72
C THR A 228 -16.58 -5.61 -10.66
N ILE A 229 -16.23 -6.31 -11.74
CA ILE A 229 -14.90 -6.91 -11.89
C ILE A 229 -13.97 -5.81 -12.39
N ALA A 230 -12.94 -5.52 -11.62
CA ALA A 230 -11.96 -4.50 -11.96
C ALA A 230 -10.69 -5.10 -12.60
N ALA A 231 -10.39 -6.36 -12.27
CA ALA A 231 -9.30 -7.10 -12.88
C ALA A 231 -9.47 -8.62 -12.72
N ARG A 232 -8.81 -9.38 -13.59
CA ARG A 232 -8.78 -10.84 -13.59
C ARG A 232 -7.34 -11.37 -13.56
N PHE A 233 -7.12 -12.54 -12.98
CA PHE A 233 -5.82 -13.21 -13.07
C PHE A 233 -5.48 -13.50 -14.53
N ARG A 234 -4.23 -13.27 -14.93
CA ARG A 234 -3.78 -13.44 -16.31
C ARG A 234 -2.63 -14.44 -16.47
N SER A 235 -1.56 -14.31 -15.69
CA SER A 235 -0.42 -15.25 -15.77
C SER A 235 0.31 -15.40 -14.44
N LEU A 236 0.93 -16.56 -14.24
CA LEU A 236 1.98 -16.76 -13.24
C LEU A 236 3.31 -16.26 -13.82
N ILE A 237 4.03 -15.41 -13.09
CA ILE A 237 5.34 -14.87 -13.49
C ILE A 237 6.46 -15.66 -12.81
N ALA A 238 6.37 -15.83 -11.49
CA ALA A 238 7.34 -16.59 -10.71
C ALA A 238 6.67 -17.15 -9.43
N PRO A 239 7.01 -18.38 -9.00
CA PRO A 239 6.61 -18.86 -7.69
C PRO A 239 7.33 -18.06 -6.59
N SER A 240 6.74 -17.96 -5.41
CA SER A 240 7.39 -17.36 -4.24
C SER A 240 7.35 -18.31 -3.05
N LYS A 241 8.43 -18.28 -2.27
CA LYS A 241 8.56 -19.00 -1.01
C LYS A 241 8.75 -18.07 0.19
N LEU A 242 8.74 -16.74 -0.03
CA LEU A 242 9.00 -15.79 1.04
C LEU A 242 7.90 -15.88 2.11
N PHE A 243 8.30 -15.91 3.37
CA PHE A 243 7.53 -15.95 4.62
C PHE A 243 6.65 -17.20 4.83
N ILE A 244 6.15 -17.80 3.76
CA ILE A 244 5.37 -19.04 3.76
C ILE A 244 5.88 -19.90 2.60
N ASP A 245 6.52 -21.03 2.91
CA ASP A 245 6.99 -21.99 1.90
C ASP A 245 5.82 -22.78 1.31
N ASN A 246 5.08 -22.11 0.42
CA ASN A 246 3.94 -22.67 -0.26
C ASN A 246 3.79 -22.03 -1.65
N PRO A 247 4.73 -22.32 -2.57
CA PRO A 247 4.76 -21.68 -3.87
C PRO A 247 3.53 -22.01 -4.71
N LEU A 248 3.06 -21.02 -5.46
CA LEU A 248 2.05 -21.16 -6.50
C LEU A 248 2.73 -21.72 -7.74
N ASP A 249 2.44 -22.99 -8.05
CA ASP A 249 2.92 -23.66 -9.26
C ASP A 249 1.95 -23.45 -10.45
N PRO A 250 2.38 -23.76 -11.69
CA PRO A 250 1.53 -23.59 -12.87
C PRO A 250 0.21 -24.37 -12.81
N GLN A 251 0.19 -25.57 -12.23
CA GLN A 251 -1.02 -26.39 -12.15
C GLN A 251 -2.06 -25.77 -11.21
N ARG A 252 -1.61 -25.26 -10.05
CA ARG A 252 -2.46 -24.50 -9.13
C ARG A 252 -2.94 -23.20 -9.76
N PHE A 253 -2.07 -22.52 -10.51
CA PHE A 253 -2.43 -21.25 -11.17
C PHE A 253 -3.58 -21.41 -12.18
N GLU A 254 -3.72 -22.55 -12.84
CA GLU A 254 -4.87 -22.79 -13.73
C GLU A 254 -6.22 -22.68 -13.01
N THR A 255 -6.27 -22.88 -11.69
CA THR A 255 -7.50 -22.69 -10.90
C THR A 255 -7.82 -21.22 -10.61
N LEU A 256 -6.84 -20.32 -10.77
CA LEU A 256 -6.98 -18.86 -10.62
C LEU A 256 -7.18 -18.18 -11.99
N ASN A 257 -6.60 -18.75 -13.04
CA ASN A 257 -6.51 -18.16 -14.36
C ASN A 257 -7.88 -17.63 -14.86
N LYS A 258 -7.91 -16.38 -15.32
CA LYS A 258 -9.11 -15.63 -15.78
C LYS A 258 -10.19 -15.39 -14.73
N ARG A 259 -10.06 -15.91 -13.51
CA ARG A 259 -11.00 -15.60 -12.43
C ARG A 259 -10.82 -14.15 -11.97
N PRO A 260 -11.85 -13.53 -11.38
CA PRO A 260 -11.71 -12.19 -10.84
C PRO A 260 -10.61 -12.15 -9.77
N ALA A 261 -9.76 -11.13 -9.86
CA ALA A 261 -8.68 -10.86 -8.91
C ALA A 261 -8.96 -9.60 -8.08
N VAL A 262 -9.74 -8.66 -8.64
CA VAL A 262 -10.14 -7.42 -7.98
C VAL A 262 -11.63 -7.20 -8.21
N LEU A 263 -12.38 -7.00 -7.13
CA LEU A 263 -13.81 -6.72 -7.16
C LEU A 263 -14.13 -5.40 -6.47
N ALA A 264 -15.20 -4.76 -6.95
CA ALA A 264 -15.77 -3.57 -6.34
C ALA A 264 -17.29 -3.72 -6.14
N ARG A 265 -17.85 -3.25 -5.03
CA ARG A 265 -19.28 -3.29 -4.73
C ARG A 265 -19.77 -1.95 -4.20
N ALA A 266 -20.61 -1.26 -4.97
CA ALA A 266 -20.98 0.13 -4.68
C ALA A 266 -22.09 0.27 -3.63
N ARG A 267 -22.81 -0.83 -3.35
CA ARG A 267 -23.89 -0.91 -2.38
C ARG A 267 -23.80 -2.22 -1.59
N PHE A 268 -23.14 -2.15 -0.44
CA PHE A 268 -23.13 -3.20 0.57
C PHE A 268 -23.91 -2.74 1.81
N GLU A 269 -24.83 -3.58 2.27
CA GLU A 269 -25.73 -3.31 3.42
C GLU A 269 -26.31 -1.87 3.41
N GLY A 270 -26.74 -1.41 2.23
CA GLY A 270 -27.22 -0.05 2.01
C GLY A 270 -26.25 0.80 1.20
N LYS A 271 -25.43 1.61 1.88
CA LYS A 271 -24.59 2.66 1.25
C LYS A 271 -23.10 2.34 1.20
N GLY A 272 -22.65 1.21 1.76
CA GLY A 272 -21.24 0.87 1.86
C GLY A 272 -20.62 0.63 0.48
N ARG A 273 -19.38 1.10 0.30
CA ARG A 273 -18.59 0.91 -0.94
C ARG A 273 -17.34 0.11 -0.61
N LEU A 274 -17.16 -1.04 -1.24
CA LEU A 274 -16.07 -1.98 -0.96
C LEU A 274 -15.24 -2.18 -2.23
N VAL A 275 -13.91 -2.10 -2.11
CA VAL A 275 -12.97 -2.64 -3.10
C VAL A 275 -12.09 -3.68 -2.42
N VAL A 276 -11.91 -4.82 -3.07
CA VAL A 276 -11.15 -5.93 -2.51
C VAL A 276 -10.18 -6.49 -3.54
N PHE A 277 -8.96 -6.74 -3.07
CA PHE A 277 -7.88 -7.32 -3.82
C PHE A 277 -7.61 -8.73 -3.32
N SER A 278 -7.65 -9.69 -4.24
CA SER A 278 -7.05 -10.98 -4.01
C SER A 278 -5.51 -10.88 -3.88
N PRO A 279 -4.80 -10.25 -4.84
CA PRO A 279 -3.36 -10.00 -4.70
C PRO A 279 -3.04 -8.82 -3.76
N HIS A 280 -1.75 -8.52 -3.64
CA HIS A 280 -1.22 -7.47 -2.75
C HIS A 280 -0.66 -6.28 -3.54
N PRO A 281 -1.51 -5.31 -3.96
CA PRO A 281 -1.03 -4.10 -4.61
C PRO A 281 -0.18 -3.20 -3.70
N GLU A 282 -0.22 -3.42 -2.38
CA GLU A 282 0.57 -2.68 -1.39
C GLU A 282 2.02 -3.16 -1.26
N MET A 283 2.30 -4.40 -1.69
CA MET A 283 3.63 -4.98 -1.64
C MET A 283 4.44 -4.44 -2.84
N GLY A 284 5.05 -3.28 -2.64
CA GLY A 284 5.79 -2.56 -3.68
C GLY A 284 6.98 -3.33 -4.27
N GLU A 285 7.74 -2.67 -5.15
CA GLU A 285 8.77 -3.35 -5.95
C GLU A 285 9.93 -3.93 -5.12
N HIS A 286 10.21 -3.43 -3.90
CA HIS A 286 11.17 -4.05 -2.98
C HIS A 286 10.75 -5.48 -2.57
N PHE A 287 9.44 -5.75 -2.45
CA PHE A 287 8.94 -7.10 -2.23
C PHE A 287 9.22 -7.99 -3.45
N ARG A 288 8.93 -7.48 -4.64
CA ARG A 288 9.22 -8.17 -5.91
C ARG A 288 10.72 -8.47 -6.04
N ARG A 289 11.59 -7.56 -5.61
CA ARG A 289 13.04 -7.78 -5.53
C ARG A 289 13.36 -9.00 -4.68
N GLY A 290 12.79 -9.11 -3.49
CA GLY A 290 12.92 -10.29 -2.63
C GLY A 290 12.50 -11.58 -3.33
N VAL A 291 11.38 -11.58 -4.07
CA VAL A 291 10.92 -12.78 -4.79
C VAL A 291 11.91 -13.15 -5.91
N LEU A 292 12.38 -12.16 -6.68
CA LEU A 292 13.37 -12.38 -7.72
C LEU A 292 14.69 -12.91 -7.14
N MET A 293 15.09 -12.48 -5.94
CA MET A 293 16.29 -12.98 -5.28
C MET A 293 16.24 -14.50 -5.07
N GLU A 294 15.08 -15.04 -4.68
CA GLU A 294 14.94 -16.46 -4.34
C GLU A 294 14.69 -17.40 -5.52
N ASP A 295 14.27 -16.88 -6.67
CA ASP A 295 14.09 -17.69 -7.89
C ASP A 295 15.03 -17.25 -9.03
N TYR A 296 14.83 -16.04 -9.55
CA TYR A 296 15.53 -15.54 -10.74
C TYR A 296 17.04 -15.39 -10.49
N VAL A 297 17.44 -14.72 -9.42
CA VAL A 297 18.85 -14.41 -9.16
C VAL A 297 19.63 -15.70 -8.91
N ARG A 298 19.14 -16.59 -8.03
CA ARG A 298 19.78 -17.89 -7.78
C ARG A 298 19.99 -18.70 -9.05
N ARG A 299 19.01 -18.68 -9.98
CA ARG A 299 19.07 -19.43 -11.25
C ARG A 299 20.04 -18.80 -12.26
N TYR A 300 20.01 -17.47 -12.41
CA TYR A 300 20.66 -16.80 -13.53
C TYR A 300 21.97 -16.11 -13.17
N LEU A 301 22.28 -15.89 -11.89
CA LEU A 301 23.54 -15.29 -11.47
C LEU A 301 24.78 -16.03 -12.01
N PRO A 302 24.87 -17.38 -11.98
CA PRO A 302 26.02 -18.09 -12.54
C PRO A 302 26.16 -17.97 -14.07
N ILE A 303 25.07 -17.60 -14.76
CA ILE A 303 24.99 -17.52 -16.22
C ILE A 303 25.22 -16.09 -16.70
N ARG A 304 24.66 -15.10 -16.00
CA ARG A 304 24.61 -13.69 -16.40
C ARG A 304 25.66 -12.84 -15.70
N GLY A 305 26.19 -13.30 -14.56
CA GLY A 305 27.15 -12.56 -13.73
C GLY A 305 26.50 -11.48 -12.86
N ALA A 306 27.23 -11.02 -11.84
CA ALA A 306 26.74 -10.11 -10.81
C ALA A 306 26.26 -8.76 -11.37
N GLY A 307 27.03 -8.12 -12.25
CA GLY A 307 26.65 -6.79 -12.78
C GLY A 307 25.33 -6.78 -13.56
N VAL A 308 24.96 -7.86 -14.26
CA VAL A 308 23.64 -7.96 -14.92
C VAL A 308 22.53 -8.13 -13.90
N ILE A 309 22.77 -8.92 -12.85
CA ILE A 309 21.83 -9.11 -11.75
C ILE A 309 21.60 -7.81 -10.98
N GLU A 310 22.67 -7.10 -10.60
CA GLU A 310 22.59 -5.81 -9.90
C GLU A 310 21.75 -4.81 -10.71
N ASN A 311 22.04 -4.64 -12.00
CA ASN A 311 21.24 -3.79 -12.90
C ASN A 311 19.76 -4.22 -12.97
N THR A 312 19.50 -5.53 -12.92
CA THR A 312 18.12 -6.06 -12.93
C THR A 312 17.38 -5.70 -11.64
N LEU A 313 18.05 -5.81 -10.48
CA LEU A 313 17.45 -5.48 -9.18
C LEU A 313 17.33 -3.96 -8.96
N ASP A 314 18.23 -3.17 -9.55
CA ASP A 314 18.20 -1.70 -9.54
C ASP A 314 17.10 -1.12 -10.43
N PHE A 315 16.68 -1.82 -11.48
CA PHE A 315 15.55 -1.41 -12.32
C PHE A 315 14.23 -1.34 -11.54
N LEU A 316 14.10 -2.12 -10.46
CA LEU A 316 12.93 -2.09 -9.60
C LEU A 316 12.89 -0.79 -8.79
N CYS A 317 11.87 0.02 -9.05
CA CYS A 317 11.67 1.32 -8.42
C CYS A 317 11.70 1.21 -6.89
N ALA A 318 12.47 2.07 -6.24
CA ALA A 318 12.56 2.03 -4.79
C ALA A 318 11.26 2.50 -4.13
N ASP A 319 10.78 3.69 -4.51
CA ASP A 319 9.74 4.39 -3.76
C ASP A 319 8.35 4.32 -4.39
N ASP A 320 8.14 3.45 -5.38
CA ASP A 320 6.89 3.37 -6.12
C ASP A 320 6.61 1.99 -6.73
N ALA A 321 5.34 1.74 -7.05
CA ALA A 321 4.87 0.53 -7.71
C ALA A 321 3.56 0.83 -8.45
N ALA A 322 3.31 0.13 -9.56
CA ALA A 322 2.04 0.27 -10.28
C ALA A 322 0.82 -0.07 -9.38
N GLY A 323 0.98 -0.99 -8.42
CA GLY A 323 -0.03 -1.31 -7.42
C GLY A 323 -0.46 -0.11 -6.54
N PHE A 324 0.42 0.87 -6.32
CA PHE A 324 0.09 2.04 -5.50
C PHE A 324 -0.94 2.94 -6.20
N ARG A 325 -0.86 3.06 -7.53
CA ARG A 325 -1.91 3.74 -8.31
C ARG A 325 -3.24 2.97 -8.27
N LEU A 326 -3.22 1.65 -8.26
CA LEU A 326 -4.45 0.87 -8.07
C LEU A 326 -5.09 1.15 -6.69
N ILE A 327 -4.27 1.23 -5.63
CA ILE A 327 -4.72 1.63 -4.29
C ILE A 327 -5.31 3.04 -4.30
N HIS A 328 -4.63 4.00 -4.92
CA HIS A 328 -5.13 5.36 -5.09
C HIS A 328 -6.54 5.38 -5.72
N ASN A 329 -6.70 4.72 -6.87
CA ASN A 329 -7.98 4.68 -7.57
C ASN A 329 -9.07 4.02 -6.71
N ALA A 330 -8.71 2.97 -5.96
CA ALA A 330 -9.62 2.29 -5.05
C ALA A 330 -10.07 3.15 -3.87
N ILE A 331 -9.18 3.98 -3.31
CA ILE A 331 -9.53 4.95 -2.26
C ILE A 331 -10.57 5.92 -2.79
N HIS A 332 -10.31 6.54 -3.95
CA HIS A 332 -11.24 7.49 -4.56
C HIS A 332 -12.59 6.87 -4.91
N TRP A 333 -12.61 5.60 -5.32
CA TRP A 333 -13.83 4.88 -5.63
C TRP A 333 -14.64 4.53 -4.36
N SER A 334 -13.96 4.06 -3.31
CA SER A 334 -14.59 3.59 -2.07
C SER A 334 -15.06 4.72 -1.16
N CYS A 335 -14.51 5.92 -1.28
CA CYS A 335 -14.93 7.03 -0.42
C CYS A 335 -16.35 7.52 -0.77
N PRO A 336 -17.20 7.77 0.24
CA PRO A 336 -18.55 8.27 0.02
C PRO A 336 -18.56 9.72 -0.47
N GLU A 337 -19.58 10.06 -1.25
CA GLU A 337 -19.89 11.45 -1.59
C GLU A 337 -20.53 12.14 -0.36
N GLY A 338 -19.81 13.08 0.24
CA GLY A 338 -20.29 13.87 1.37
C GLY A 338 -19.59 13.54 2.70
N ALA A 339 -19.31 14.58 3.46
CA ALA A 339 -18.51 14.49 4.66
C ALA A 339 -19.23 13.79 5.82
N ARG A 340 -18.54 12.87 6.51
CA ARG A 340 -18.75 12.71 7.95
C ARG A 340 -17.69 13.54 8.68
N GLY A 341 -18.01 14.09 9.85
CA GLY A 341 -17.13 14.62 10.92
C GLY A 341 -15.90 15.51 10.61
N GLN A 342 -15.32 16.06 11.68
CA GLN A 342 -14.00 16.70 11.66
C GLN A 342 -12.88 15.64 11.77
N HIS A 343 -11.67 15.95 11.27
CA HIS A 343 -10.49 15.13 11.55
C HIS A 343 -10.17 15.20 13.06
N ALA A 344 -9.82 14.07 13.66
CA ALA A 344 -9.18 14.09 14.97
C ALA A 344 -7.84 14.82 14.86
N ALA A 345 -7.48 15.60 15.89
CA ALA A 345 -6.17 16.26 15.93
C ALA A 345 -5.06 15.19 15.87
N PRO A 346 -3.94 15.47 15.18
CA PRO A 346 -2.79 14.57 15.16
C PRO A 346 -2.31 14.30 16.59
N SER A 347 -1.79 13.09 16.82
CA SER A 347 -1.14 12.78 18.09
C SER A 347 0.20 13.53 18.14
N VAL A 348 0.50 14.19 19.26
CA VAL A 348 1.81 14.80 19.46
C VAL A 348 2.75 13.73 19.99
N GLN A 349 3.39 12.99 19.09
CA GLN A 349 4.49 12.08 19.43
C GLN A 349 5.80 12.65 18.93
N SER A 350 6.80 12.69 19.80
CA SER A 350 8.16 13.06 19.43
C SER A 350 8.83 11.89 18.71
N LEU A 351 9.31 12.15 17.49
CA LEU A 351 10.03 11.15 16.70
C LEU A 351 11.37 10.81 17.37
N GLN A 352 11.58 9.54 17.73
CA GLN A 352 12.83 9.07 18.32
C GLN A 352 13.82 8.64 17.23
N ILE A 353 14.51 9.61 16.60
CA ILE A 353 15.43 9.36 15.46
C ILE A 353 16.49 8.30 15.79
N GLN A 354 17.02 8.30 17.02
CA GLN A 354 18.01 7.31 17.47
C GLN A 354 17.47 5.88 17.44
N ASP A 355 16.20 5.67 17.74
CA ASP A 355 15.57 4.35 17.67
C ASP A 355 15.41 3.91 16.21
N MET A 356 15.10 4.85 15.30
CA MET A 356 15.05 4.57 13.86
C MET A 356 16.41 4.10 13.34
N HIS A 357 17.49 4.81 13.70
CA HIS A 357 18.86 4.40 13.33
C HIS A 357 19.18 2.99 13.81
N ARG A 358 18.85 2.69 15.07
CA ARG A 358 19.11 1.38 15.66
C ARG A 358 18.33 0.28 14.93
N THR A 359 17.06 0.50 14.64
CA THR A 359 16.21 -0.46 13.93
C THR A 359 16.73 -0.72 12.51
N VAL A 360 17.07 0.32 11.75
CA VAL A 360 17.58 0.17 10.38
C VAL A 360 18.95 -0.50 10.38
N ALA A 361 19.87 -0.05 11.22
CA ALA A 361 21.21 -0.65 11.32
C ALA A 361 21.13 -2.14 11.71
N LYS A 362 20.22 -2.50 12.62
CA LYS A 362 19.97 -3.90 12.98
C LYS A 362 19.48 -4.71 11.78
N GLY A 363 18.51 -4.20 11.01
CA GLY A 363 18.00 -4.89 9.83
C GLY A 363 19.08 -5.11 8.76
N ILE A 364 19.90 -4.10 8.49
CA ILE A 364 21.02 -4.19 7.54
C ILE A 364 22.09 -5.16 8.06
N ALA A 365 22.43 -5.12 9.34
CA ALA A 365 23.37 -6.07 9.95
C ALA A 365 22.87 -7.52 9.80
N ARG A 366 21.59 -7.78 10.07
CA ARG A 366 20.99 -9.11 9.89
C ARG A 366 20.99 -9.56 8.43
N LEU A 367 20.72 -8.66 7.49
CA LEU A 367 20.84 -8.94 6.06
C LEU A 367 22.27 -9.38 5.69
N ARG A 368 23.30 -8.67 6.20
CA ARG A 368 24.71 -9.05 5.98
C ARG A 368 25.04 -10.41 6.59
N GLU A 369 24.57 -10.69 7.80
CA GLU A 369 24.78 -11.99 8.46
C GLU A 369 24.19 -13.14 7.65
N ILE A 370 22.98 -12.98 7.13
CA ILE A 370 22.32 -13.99 6.30
C ILE A 370 23.04 -14.14 4.96
N ALA A 371 23.39 -13.04 4.30
CA ALA A 371 24.19 -13.06 3.08
C ALA A 371 25.55 -13.78 3.30
N ALA A 372 26.17 -13.63 4.46
CA ALA A 372 27.42 -14.29 4.78
C ALA A 372 27.31 -15.83 4.84
N SER A 373 26.10 -16.38 5.01
CA SER A 373 25.85 -17.82 5.00
C SER A 373 25.59 -18.40 3.59
N GLU A 374 25.45 -17.54 2.58
CA GLU A 374 25.06 -17.94 1.22
C GLU A 374 26.23 -18.47 0.37
N ALA A 375 25.93 -18.96 -0.83
CA ALA A 375 26.96 -19.25 -1.84
C ALA A 375 27.66 -17.95 -2.29
N ALA A 376 28.91 -18.03 -2.79
CA ALA A 376 29.74 -16.86 -3.10
C ALA A 376 29.02 -15.75 -3.87
N GLY A 377 28.40 -16.07 -5.02
CA GLY A 377 27.68 -15.06 -5.79
C GLY A 377 26.48 -14.44 -5.05
N MET A 378 25.71 -15.25 -4.32
CA MET A 378 24.56 -14.74 -3.55
C MET A 378 25.01 -13.89 -2.35
N ARG A 379 26.15 -14.24 -1.73
CA ARG A 379 26.79 -13.44 -0.68
C ARG A 379 27.22 -12.07 -1.21
N ASP A 380 27.78 -12.02 -2.41
CA ASP A 380 28.17 -10.76 -3.06
C ASP A 380 26.93 -9.89 -3.34
N ILE A 381 25.87 -10.47 -3.91
CA ILE A 381 24.59 -9.75 -4.14
C ILE A 381 23.97 -9.26 -2.82
N GLY A 382 23.95 -10.09 -1.78
CA GLY A 382 23.42 -9.70 -0.47
C GLY A 382 24.24 -8.59 0.19
N SER A 383 25.57 -8.62 0.06
CA SER A 383 26.47 -7.59 0.58
C SER A 383 26.31 -6.27 -0.18
N TRP A 384 26.22 -6.32 -1.51
CA TRP A 384 25.93 -5.17 -2.35
C TRP A 384 24.60 -4.50 -1.96
N LEU A 385 23.55 -5.29 -1.72
CA LEU A 385 22.26 -4.76 -1.32
C LEU A 385 22.32 -4.11 0.06
N ALA A 386 23.01 -4.73 1.02
CA ALA A 386 23.23 -4.13 2.34
C ALA A 386 23.99 -2.79 2.24
N ASP A 387 25.07 -2.73 1.46
CA ASP A 387 25.83 -1.49 1.22
C ASP A 387 24.97 -0.40 0.56
N ARG A 388 24.08 -0.80 -0.36
CA ARG A 388 23.12 0.10 -0.99
C ARG A 388 22.15 0.68 0.05
N LEU A 389 21.56 -0.18 0.89
CA LEU A 389 20.61 0.26 1.94
C LEU A 389 21.29 1.18 2.96
N ASP A 390 22.55 0.92 3.32
CA ASP A 390 23.34 1.80 4.21
C ASP A 390 23.47 3.21 3.61
N ARG A 391 23.91 3.31 2.35
CA ARG A 391 24.06 4.61 1.67
C ARG A 391 22.73 5.36 1.54
N GLU A 392 21.66 4.64 1.24
CA GLU A 392 20.33 5.25 1.16
C GLU A 392 19.87 5.75 2.53
N TRP A 393 20.09 4.99 3.60
CA TRP A 393 19.76 5.41 4.96
C TRP A 393 20.57 6.63 5.42
N GLU A 394 21.86 6.69 5.11
CA GLU A 394 22.70 7.86 5.34
C GLU A 394 22.13 9.12 4.66
N ALA A 395 21.69 8.99 3.40
CA ALA A 395 21.07 10.10 2.67
C ALA A 395 19.74 10.55 3.29
N LEU A 396 18.93 9.63 3.82
CA LEU A 396 17.65 9.94 4.47
C LEU A 396 17.84 10.60 5.84
N THR A 397 18.90 10.24 6.57
CA THR A 397 19.21 10.78 7.90
C THR A 397 19.30 12.31 7.90
N ALA A 398 19.97 12.88 6.90
CA ALA A 398 20.05 14.34 6.75
C ALA A 398 18.66 15.01 6.62
N GLY A 399 17.68 14.32 6.03
CA GLY A 399 16.30 14.78 5.95
C GLY A 399 15.51 14.62 7.26
N LEU A 400 15.80 13.59 8.06
CA LEU A 400 15.18 13.38 9.37
C LEU A 400 15.55 14.47 10.37
N ASP A 401 16.80 14.91 10.37
CA ASP A 401 17.25 16.01 11.23
C ASP A 401 16.47 17.30 10.91
N ALA A 402 16.24 17.58 9.63
CA ALA A 402 15.39 18.70 9.20
C ALA A 402 13.93 18.55 9.69
N LEU A 403 13.37 17.32 9.67
CA LEU A 403 12.02 17.08 10.21
C LEU A 403 11.90 17.24 11.72
N SER A 404 12.97 16.93 12.47
CA SER A 404 12.95 17.07 13.93
C SER A 404 12.89 18.51 14.43
N THR A 405 13.32 19.45 13.58
CA THR A 405 13.40 20.88 13.90
C THR A 405 12.23 21.68 13.34
N ALA A 406 11.55 21.18 12.32
CA ALA A 406 10.36 21.78 11.75
C ALA A 406 9.09 21.26 12.45
N PRO A 407 8.12 22.13 12.80
CA PRO A 407 6.83 21.66 13.26
C PRO A 407 6.15 20.84 12.14
N LEU A 408 6.07 19.51 12.35
CA LEU A 408 5.24 18.59 11.56
C LEU A 408 3.76 18.90 11.82
N VAL A 409 3.29 20.03 11.31
CA VAL A 409 1.99 20.62 11.68
C VAL A 409 1.13 20.92 10.44
N GLY A 410 1.55 20.41 9.28
CA GLY A 410 0.72 20.46 8.08
C GLY A 410 -0.55 19.60 8.24
N PRO A 411 -1.74 20.11 7.88
CA PRO A 411 -2.98 19.33 7.89
C PRO A 411 -2.93 18.10 6.96
N GLY A 412 -2.02 18.07 5.98
CA GLY A 412 -1.82 16.97 5.03
C GLY A 412 -0.86 15.88 5.49
N THR A 413 0.05 16.14 6.43
CA THR A 413 1.06 15.16 6.85
C THR A 413 0.58 14.11 7.85
N GLY A 414 -0.70 14.13 8.25
CA GLY A 414 -1.29 13.11 9.12
C GLY A 414 -0.48 12.85 10.40
N ASP A 415 -0.58 11.64 10.93
CA ASP A 415 0.14 11.19 12.13
C ASP A 415 1.50 10.55 11.77
N ILE A 416 2.26 11.15 10.83
CA ILE A 416 3.55 10.61 10.34
C ILE A 416 4.49 10.23 11.49
N PRO A 417 4.72 11.05 12.54
CA PRO A 417 5.57 10.65 13.67
C PRO A 417 5.14 9.35 14.34
N ALA A 418 3.83 9.18 14.58
CA ALA A 418 3.32 7.95 15.19
C ALA A 418 3.43 6.75 14.24
N ILE A 419 3.18 6.96 12.94
CA ILE A 419 3.36 5.92 11.91
C ILE A 419 4.82 5.44 11.88
N LEU A 420 5.78 6.36 11.84
CA LEU A 420 7.21 6.05 11.83
C LEU A 420 7.64 5.36 13.12
N THR A 421 7.27 5.90 14.27
CA THR A 421 7.58 5.32 15.58
C THR A 421 7.07 3.90 15.68
N ARG A 422 5.81 3.67 15.29
CA ARG A 422 5.21 2.35 15.28
C ARG A 422 5.88 1.40 14.30
N ALA A 423 6.15 1.84 13.06
CA ALA A 423 6.79 1.01 12.05
C ALA A 423 8.18 0.54 12.50
N MET A 424 8.94 1.41 13.17
CA MET A 424 10.26 1.07 13.71
C MET A 424 10.19 0.12 14.90
N ALA A 425 9.22 0.32 15.80
CA ALA A 425 9.00 -0.59 16.93
C ALA A 425 8.62 -1.99 16.44
N ASP A 426 7.67 -2.08 15.51
CA ASP A 426 7.19 -3.36 14.97
C ASP A 426 8.27 -4.05 14.11
N ALA A 427 9.05 -3.29 13.32
CA ALA A 427 10.18 -3.84 12.58
C ALA A 427 11.28 -4.36 13.52
N ASN A 428 11.61 -3.63 14.59
CA ASN A 428 12.58 -4.12 15.57
C ASN A 428 12.08 -5.40 16.26
N ALA A 429 10.80 -5.43 16.66
CA ALA A 429 10.18 -6.60 17.27
C ALA A 429 10.16 -7.81 16.32
N TRP A 430 9.96 -7.58 15.02
CA TRP A 430 10.07 -8.63 14.01
C TRP A 430 11.47 -9.25 13.99
N TRP A 431 12.52 -8.42 14.00
CA TRP A 431 13.91 -8.89 14.04
C TRP A 431 14.28 -9.64 15.33
N ASP A 432 13.62 -9.33 16.45
CA ASP A 432 13.75 -10.06 17.72
C ASP A 432 12.88 -11.33 17.78
N GLY A 433 12.01 -11.52 16.78
CA GLY A 433 11.05 -12.61 16.75
C GLY A 433 11.69 -13.98 16.47
N PRO A 434 11.07 -15.07 16.95
CA PRO A 434 11.58 -16.44 16.80
C PRO A 434 11.63 -16.92 15.35
N GLY A 435 10.85 -16.31 14.46
CA GLY A 435 10.82 -16.64 13.03
C GLY A 435 12.05 -16.20 12.24
N THR A 436 12.98 -15.44 12.84
CA THR A 436 14.13 -14.85 12.14
C THR A 436 15.33 -15.78 12.01
N ALA A 437 15.31 -16.94 12.69
CA ALA A 437 16.44 -17.87 12.72
C ALA A 437 16.65 -18.63 11.41
N SER A 438 15.63 -18.71 10.54
CA SER A 438 15.65 -19.50 9.31
C SER A 438 15.04 -18.75 8.12
N ILE A 439 15.26 -17.43 8.06
CA ILE A 439 14.72 -16.61 6.97
C ILE A 439 15.60 -16.68 5.73
N LEU A 440 14.98 -16.57 4.57
CA LEU A 440 15.65 -16.50 3.27
C LEU A 440 16.31 -15.13 3.09
N LEU A 441 17.33 -15.05 2.23
CA LEU A 441 17.99 -13.78 1.91
C LEU A 441 17.01 -12.75 1.34
N GLY A 442 16.09 -13.19 0.48
CA GLY A 442 15.03 -12.37 -0.08
C GLY A 442 14.00 -11.90 0.96
N GLU A 443 13.78 -12.65 2.04
CA GLU A 443 12.94 -12.19 3.16
C GLU A 443 13.68 -11.13 3.98
N ALA A 444 14.95 -11.40 4.30
CA ALA A 444 15.79 -10.47 5.04
C ALA A 444 15.92 -9.11 4.32
N SER A 445 16.04 -9.13 2.98
CA SER A 445 16.13 -7.90 2.20
C SER A 445 14.84 -7.08 2.25
N VAL A 446 13.68 -7.72 2.08
CA VAL A 446 12.37 -7.07 2.19
C VAL A 446 12.19 -6.44 3.58
N MET A 447 12.55 -7.17 4.63
CA MET A 447 12.37 -6.72 6.01
C MET A 447 13.37 -5.64 6.43
N ALA A 448 14.58 -5.63 5.86
CA ALA A 448 15.55 -4.57 6.07
C ALA A 448 15.17 -3.29 5.29
N GLU A 449 14.60 -3.44 4.09
CA GLU A 449 14.28 -2.33 3.21
C GLU A 449 12.94 -1.65 3.56
N THR A 450 11.94 -2.38 4.04
CA THR A 450 10.58 -1.83 4.31
C THR A 450 10.60 -0.58 5.22
N PRO A 451 11.32 -0.56 6.37
CA PRO A 451 11.39 0.63 7.21
C PRO A 451 12.03 1.84 6.51
N ILE A 452 13.06 1.62 5.69
CA ILE A 452 13.75 2.66 4.90
C ILE A 452 12.75 3.29 3.91
N ARG A 453 11.93 2.47 3.26
CA ARG A 453 10.91 2.95 2.30
C ARG A 453 9.79 3.74 2.94
N ILE A 454 9.31 3.32 4.10
CA ILE A 454 8.34 4.08 4.88
C ILE A 454 8.91 5.47 5.24
N VAL A 455 10.17 5.54 5.66
CA VAL A 455 10.83 6.82 5.98
C VAL A 455 11.02 7.68 4.73
N SER A 456 11.52 7.11 3.62
CA SER A 456 11.68 7.80 2.34
C SER A 456 10.37 8.45 1.87
N ALA A 457 9.28 7.68 1.88
CA ALA A 457 7.96 8.16 1.51
C ALA A 457 7.43 9.26 2.45
N ALA A 458 7.63 9.11 3.77
CA ALA A 458 7.26 10.13 4.75
C ALA A 458 8.03 11.45 4.53
N LEU A 459 9.35 11.40 4.36
CA LEU A 459 10.18 12.58 4.07
C LEU A 459 9.74 13.28 2.80
N ARG A 460 9.41 12.52 1.75
CA ARG A 460 8.88 13.07 0.49
C ARG A 460 7.56 13.81 0.73
N CYS A 461 6.62 13.19 1.43
CA CYS A 461 5.34 13.82 1.77
C CYS A 461 5.53 15.11 2.54
N THR A 462 6.37 15.12 3.58
CA THR A 462 6.61 16.35 4.34
C THR A 462 7.25 17.45 3.51
N ARG A 463 8.17 17.10 2.60
CA ARG A 463 8.78 18.07 1.68
C ARG A 463 7.75 18.69 0.73
N ILE A 464 6.90 17.84 0.13
CA ILE A 464 5.82 18.30 -0.76
C ILE A 464 4.86 19.20 0.02
N ASP A 465 4.42 18.76 1.20
CA ASP A 465 3.48 19.51 2.05
C ASP A 465 4.05 20.87 2.47
N THR A 466 5.33 20.93 2.83
CA THR A 466 6.04 22.19 3.14
C THR A 466 6.03 23.13 1.93
N GLN A 467 6.37 22.62 0.74
CA GLN A 467 6.36 23.42 -0.50
C GLN A 467 4.97 23.94 -0.85
N ILE A 468 3.91 23.17 -0.56
CA ILE A 468 2.52 23.62 -0.74
C ILE A 468 2.16 24.70 0.27
N GLY A 469 2.54 24.54 1.54
CA GLY A 469 2.28 25.50 2.62
C GLY A 469 2.99 26.85 2.44
N GLU A 470 4.10 26.88 1.69
CA GLU A 470 4.80 28.10 1.30
C GLU A 470 4.09 28.88 0.17
N VAL A 471 3.09 28.30 -0.49
CA VAL A 471 2.33 28.98 -1.56
C VAL A 471 1.35 29.97 -0.94
N PRO A 472 1.41 31.27 -1.27
CA PRO A 472 0.49 32.26 -0.69
C PRO A 472 -0.97 32.04 -1.13
N HIS A 473 -1.90 32.08 -0.16
CA HIS A 473 -3.34 32.16 -0.43
C HIS A 473 -3.70 33.61 -0.83
N GLY A 474 -3.59 33.91 -2.12
CA GLY A 474 -3.91 35.22 -2.71
C GLY A 474 -5.37 35.40 -3.11
#